data_AF-A0A382KYL7-F1
#
_entry.id   AF-A0A382KYL7-F1
#
_cell.length_a   1.000
_cell.length_b   1.000
_cell.length_c   1.000
_cell.angle_alpha   90.00
_cell.angle_beta   90.00
_cell.angle_gamma   90.00
#
_symmetry.space_group_name_H-M   'P 1'
#
loop_
_entity.id
_entity.type
_entity.pdbx_description
1 polymer ?
#
loop_
_entity_poly.entity_id
_entity_poly.type
_entity_poly.pdbx_seq_one_letter_code
_entity_poly.pdbx_strand_id
1 'polypeptide(L)'
;MSKNPFGKKGDFITSPNISIFFSEMIAVWIISFWKNLKEPKKLNIIELGAGNGEMINVISKTFEKFPSFNNACKIHILEKSPYLQKIQKEKLKNKNIFWINNLNKIKNGPNIFLANEFFDALSIKQFLKKNEFWLERKVKFGGVNYANFFDVKVEIKKIEKIIGYKISKNQDFLEISEDVMKYFKIISNKINKFGGGLLIIDYGYIEEKMKNTLRGIQNHKIV
;
A
#
# COMPACT_ATOMS: atom_id res chain seq x y z
N MET A 1 -8.92 12.98 -9.10
CA MET A 1 -7.87 13.09 -10.15
C MET A 1 -8.51 12.80 -11.50
N SER A 2 -8.35 13.69 -12.49
CA SER A 2 -8.97 13.60 -13.83
C SER A 2 -8.03 13.11 -14.94
N LYS A 3 -6.75 12.84 -14.63
CA LYS A 3 -5.72 12.43 -15.60
C LYS A 3 -5.04 11.14 -15.14
N ASN A 4 -4.64 10.29 -16.08
CA ASN A 4 -3.88 9.07 -15.81
C ASN A 4 -2.47 9.42 -15.28
N PRO A 5 -2.13 9.09 -14.03
CA PRO A 5 -0.84 9.44 -13.46
C PRO A 5 0.30 8.48 -13.87
N PHE A 6 0.00 7.40 -14.60
CA PHE A 6 0.96 6.34 -14.92
C PHE A 6 1.53 6.43 -16.35
N GLY A 7 2.80 6.04 -16.53
CA GLY A 7 3.47 5.84 -17.82
C GLY A 7 4.28 7.05 -18.31
N LYS A 8 4.81 6.98 -19.54
CA LYS A 8 5.73 8.00 -20.13
C LYS A 8 5.18 9.44 -20.15
N LYS A 9 3.85 9.62 -20.09
CA LYS A 9 3.17 10.93 -20.06
C LYS A 9 2.54 11.25 -18.71
N GLY A 10 2.69 10.36 -17.72
CA GLY A 10 2.25 10.51 -16.34
C GLY A 10 3.43 10.79 -15.41
N ASP A 11 3.15 10.97 -14.14
CA ASP A 11 4.17 11.31 -13.14
C ASP A 11 4.93 10.07 -12.61
N PHE A 12 4.35 8.86 -12.75
CA PHE A 12 4.87 7.64 -12.14
C PHE A 12 5.10 6.50 -13.14
N ILE A 13 6.23 5.81 -12.98
CA ILE A 13 6.53 4.51 -13.60
C ILE A 13 6.83 3.53 -12.47
N THR A 14 6.00 2.49 -12.34
CA THR A 14 6.13 1.48 -11.27
C THR A 14 6.74 0.18 -11.80
N SER A 15 7.29 -0.66 -10.93
CA SER A 15 7.97 -1.91 -11.31
C SER A 15 7.15 -2.82 -12.26
N PRO A 16 5.83 -3.03 -12.05
CA PRO A 16 4.99 -3.81 -12.96
C PRO A 16 4.88 -3.23 -14.38
N ASN A 17 5.10 -1.93 -14.56
CA ASN A 17 5.08 -1.27 -15.87
C ASN A 17 6.44 -1.33 -16.59
N ILE A 18 7.52 -1.67 -15.86
CA ILE A 18 8.87 -1.78 -16.43
C ILE A 18 9.10 -3.19 -16.99
N SER A 19 8.68 -4.23 -16.26
CA SER A 19 8.94 -5.61 -16.65
C SER A 19 7.85 -6.58 -16.20
N ILE A 20 7.42 -7.45 -17.11
CA ILE A 20 6.49 -8.55 -16.82
C ILE A 20 7.07 -9.54 -15.79
N PHE A 21 8.40 -9.70 -15.76
CA PHE A 21 9.08 -10.64 -14.86
C PHE A 21 8.83 -10.32 -13.39
N PHE A 22 8.69 -9.04 -13.04
CA PHE A 22 8.37 -8.63 -11.68
C PHE A 22 7.06 -9.28 -11.21
N SER A 23 6.00 -9.13 -12.02
CA SER A 23 4.68 -9.68 -11.73
C SER A 23 4.64 -11.21 -11.82
N GLU A 24 5.37 -11.82 -12.75
CA GLU A 24 5.48 -13.28 -12.83
C GLU A 24 6.19 -13.87 -11.61
N MET A 25 7.24 -13.24 -11.10
CA MET A 25 7.93 -13.69 -9.89
C MET A 25 7.02 -13.58 -8.66
N ILE A 26 6.23 -12.52 -8.54
CA ILE A 26 5.22 -12.42 -7.48
C ILE A 26 4.18 -13.54 -7.62
N ALA A 27 3.72 -13.85 -8.84
CA ALA A 27 2.78 -14.97 -9.05
C ALA A 27 3.37 -16.31 -8.62
N VAL A 28 4.63 -16.59 -8.96
CA VAL A 28 5.34 -17.80 -8.53
C VAL A 28 5.48 -17.85 -7.01
N TRP A 29 5.83 -16.72 -6.38
CA TRP A 29 5.89 -16.61 -4.92
C TRP A 29 4.54 -16.91 -4.28
N ILE A 30 3.43 -16.38 -4.81
CA ILE A 30 2.07 -16.63 -4.32
C ILE A 30 1.73 -18.12 -4.38
N ILE A 31 2.02 -18.78 -5.51
CA ILE A 31 1.74 -20.22 -5.70
C ILE A 31 2.58 -21.05 -4.72
N SER A 32 3.86 -20.72 -4.57
CA SER A 32 4.75 -21.36 -3.61
C SER A 32 4.25 -21.19 -2.17
N PHE A 33 3.82 -19.98 -1.81
CA PHE A 33 3.27 -19.68 -0.50
C PHE A 33 1.94 -20.44 -0.24
N TRP A 34 1.06 -20.55 -1.25
CA TRP A 34 -0.15 -21.37 -1.16
C TRP A 34 0.15 -22.85 -0.91
N LYS A 35 1.19 -23.42 -1.54
CA LYS A 35 1.66 -24.78 -1.24
C LYS A 35 2.11 -24.91 0.22
N ASN A 36 2.85 -23.92 0.72
CA ASN A 36 3.26 -23.88 2.14
C ASN A 36 2.08 -23.76 3.11
N LEU A 37 0.96 -23.15 2.67
CA LEU A 37 -0.30 -23.14 3.40
C LEU A 37 -1.08 -24.47 3.33
N LYS A 38 -0.47 -25.54 2.80
CA LYS A 38 -1.08 -26.86 2.58
C LYS A 38 -2.24 -26.83 1.58
N GLU A 39 -2.08 -26.05 0.51
CA GLU A 39 -2.97 -26.04 -0.66
C GLU A 39 -4.47 -25.86 -0.30
N PRO A 40 -4.85 -24.82 0.46
CA PRO A 40 -6.25 -24.62 0.84
C PRO A 40 -7.13 -24.49 -0.40
N LYS A 41 -8.30 -25.14 -0.37
CA LYS A 41 -9.31 -25.12 -1.46
C LYS A 41 -9.92 -23.75 -1.75
N LYS A 42 -9.73 -22.79 -0.83
CA LYS A 42 -10.18 -21.40 -0.96
C LYS A 42 -9.06 -20.49 -0.51
N LEU A 43 -8.69 -19.54 -1.33
CA LEU A 43 -7.66 -18.54 -1.06
C LEU A 43 -8.10 -17.19 -1.63
N ASN A 44 -7.92 -16.12 -0.87
CA ASN A 44 -8.08 -14.77 -1.38
C ASN A 44 -6.69 -14.18 -1.68
N ILE A 45 -6.52 -13.61 -2.87
CA ILE A 45 -5.40 -12.73 -3.21
C ILE A 45 -5.93 -11.31 -3.21
N ILE A 46 -5.29 -10.40 -2.47
CA ILE A 46 -5.76 -9.03 -2.28
C ILE A 46 -4.65 -8.08 -2.70
N GLU A 47 -4.84 -7.35 -3.80
CA GLU A 47 -3.92 -6.27 -4.18
C GLU A 47 -4.42 -4.94 -3.61
N LEU A 48 -3.57 -4.28 -2.82
CA LEU A 48 -3.82 -2.97 -2.24
C LEU A 48 -3.39 -1.89 -3.25
N GLY A 49 -4.36 -1.15 -3.81
CA GLY A 49 -4.09 -0.07 -4.76
C GLY A 49 -3.42 -0.54 -6.05
N ALA A 50 -4.15 -1.28 -6.90
CA ALA A 50 -3.59 -1.90 -8.10
C ALA A 50 -3.17 -0.93 -9.24
N GLY A 51 -3.24 0.39 -9.03
CA GLY A 51 -2.86 1.39 -10.03
C GLY A 51 -3.62 1.22 -11.35
N ASN A 52 -2.91 0.97 -12.44
CA ASN A 52 -3.52 0.70 -13.75
C ASN A 52 -3.89 -0.79 -13.99
N GLY A 53 -3.73 -1.65 -12.98
CA GLY A 53 -4.02 -3.08 -13.01
C GLY A 53 -3.00 -3.94 -13.74
N GLU A 54 -1.80 -3.43 -14.07
CA GLU A 54 -0.82 -4.21 -14.84
C GLU A 54 -0.26 -5.40 -14.06
N MET A 55 0.06 -5.21 -12.78
CA MET A 55 0.58 -6.28 -11.92
C MET A 55 -0.40 -7.45 -11.84
N ILE A 56 -1.64 -7.17 -11.43
CA ILE A 56 -2.66 -8.20 -11.29
C ILE A 56 -3.05 -8.86 -12.63
N ASN A 57 -2.96 -8.13 -13.75
CA ASN A 57 -3.20 -8.68 -15.07
C ASN A 57 -2.22 -9.81 -15.37
N VAL A 58 -0.92 -9.55 -15.22
CA VAL A 58 0.12 -10.57 -15.42
C VAL A 58 -0.01 -11.71 -14.41
N ILE A 59 -0.20 -11.39 -13.13
CA ILE A 59 -0.37 -12.40 -12.07
C ILE A 59 -1.54 -13.34 -12.40
N SER A 60 -2.71 -12.79 -12.77
CA SER A 60 -3.90 -13.58 -13.07
C SER A 60 -3.72 -14.52 -14.28
N LYS A 61 -3.01 -14.06 -15.33
CA LYS A 61 -2.67 -14.89 -16.49
C LYS A 61 -1.69 -16.00 -16.14
N THR A 62 -0.73 -15.72 -15.26
CA THR A 62 0.21 -16.74 -14.78
C THR A 62 -0.50 -17.81 -13.97
N PHE A 63 -1.51 -17.45 -13.16
CA PHE A 63 -2.31 -18.42 -12.41
C PHE A 63 -3.06 -19.41 -13.30
N GLU A 64 -3.50 -19.02 -14.50
CA GLU A 64 -4.18 -19.92 -15.45
C GLU A 64 -3.32 -21.13 -15.85
N LYS A 65 -1.99 -21.01 -15.78
CA LYS A 65 -1.05 -22.12 -16.01
C LYS A 65 -1.00 -23.14 -14.86
N PHE A 66 -1.66 -22.87 -13.75
CA PHE A 66 -1.72 -23.73 -12.56
C PHE A 66 -3.19 -23.99 -12.16
N PRO A 67 -3.90 -24.92 -12.85
CA PRO A 67 -5.34 -25.08 -12.71
C PRO A 67 -5.83 -25.35 -11.28
N SER A 68 -5.08 -26.15 -10.50
CA SER A 68 -5.42 -26.45 -9.10
C SER A 68 -5.42 -25.18 -8.23
N PHE A 69 -4.38 -24.35 -8.37
CA PHE A 69 -4.28 -23.05 -7.71
C PHE A 69 -5.36 -22.09 -8.21
N ASN A 70 -5.53 -21.96 -9.54
CA ASN A 70 -6.46 -21.01 -10.14
C ASN A 70 -7.91 -21.27 -9.69
N ASN A 71 -8.31 -22.55 -9.56
CA ASN A 71 -9.63 -22.93 -9.09
C ASN A 71 -9.87 -22.63 -7.59
N ALA A 72 -8.81 -22.59 -6.78
CA ALA A 72 -8.89 -22.26 -5.37
C ALA A 72 -8.89 -20.74 -5.10
N CYS A 73 -8.43 -19.94 -6.07
CA CYS A 73 -8.10 -18.54 -5.90
C CYS A 73 -9.24 -17.59 -6.29
N LYS A 74 -9.49 -16.58 -5.44
CA LYS A 74 -10.27 -15.38 -5.77
C LYS A 74 -9.42 -14.14 -5.61
N ILE A 75 -9.44 -13.27 -6.61
CA ILE A 75 -8.65 -12.03 -6.61
C ILE A 75 -9.54 -10.86 -6.22
N HIS A 76 -9.07 -10.04 -5.28
CA HIS A 76 -9.72 -8.82 -4.83
C HIS A 76 -8.78 -7.64 -5.04
N ILE A 77 -9.26 -6.58 -5.66
CA ILE A 77 -8.53 -5.31 -5.83
C ILE A 77 -9.14 -4.28 -4.89
N LEU A 78 -8.35 -3.78 -3.94
CA LEU A 78 -8.74 -2.65 -3.11
C LEU A 78 -8.41 -1.35 -3.85
N GLU A 79 -9.42 -0.73 -4.44
CA GLU A 79 -9.27 0.53 -5.19
C GLU A 79 -10.35 1.53 -4.78
N LYS A 80 -9.93 2.75 -4.41
CA LYS A 80 -10.85 3.82 -4.01
C LYS A 80 -11.20 4.74 -5.17
N SER A 81 -10.32 4.87 -6.16
CA SER A 81 -10.47 5.76 -7.31
C SER A 81 -11.46 5.19 -8.34
N PRO A 82 -12.63 5.82 -8.56
CA PRO A 82 -13.58 5.34 -9.58
C PRO A 82 -12.98 5.33 -10.99
N TYR A 83 -12.07 6.28 -11.27
CA TYR A 83 -11.35 6.37 -12.53
C TYR A 83 -10.43 5.16 -12.76
N LEU A 84 -9.63 4.78 -11.75
CA LEU A 84 -8.76 3.60 -11.86
C LEU A 84 -9.56 2.31 -11.90
N GLN A 85 -10.67 2.21 -11.14
CA GLN A 85 -11.56 1.05 -11.25
C GLN A 85 -12.10 0.87 -12.67
N LYS A 86 -12.44 1.96 -13.38
CA LYS A 86 -12.88 1.89 -14.78
C LYS A 86 -11.78 1.32 -15.68
N ILE A 87 -10.57 1.88 -15.61
CA ILE A 87 -9.41 1.41 -16.39
C ILE A 87 -9.11 -0.07 -16.10
N GLN A 88 -9.08 -0.43 -14.82
CA GLN A 88 -8.82 -1.80 -14.38
C GLN A 88 -9.89 -2.76 -14.91
N LYS A 89 -11.18 -2.41 -14.84
CA LYS A 89 -12.28 -3.26 -15.34
C LYS A 89 -12.27 -3.43 -16.86
N GLU A 90 -11.90 -2.40 -17.60
CA GLU A 90 -11.76 -2.49 -19.06
C GLU A 90 -10.60 -3.41 -19.46
N LYS A 91 -9.49 -3.36 -18.71
CA LYS A 91 -8.30 -4.20 -18.91
C LYS A 91 -8.51 -5.65 -18.46
N LEU A 92 -9.08 -5.84 -17.27
CA LEU A 92 -9.17 -7.11 -16.56
C LEU A 92 -10.52 -7.78 -16.84
N LYS A 93 -10.55 -8.67 -17.84
CA LYS A 93 -11.77 -9.42 -18.23
C LYS A 93 -11.96 -10.73 -17.46
N ASN A 94 -11.14 -11.01 -16.45
CA ASN A 94 -11.19 -12.25 -15.68
C ASN A 94 -12.33 -12.21 -14.64
N LYS A 95 -13.22 -13.21 -14.68
CA LYS A 95 -14.42 -13.30 -13.81
C LYS A 95 -14.11 -13.56 -12.33
N ASN A 96 -12.87 -13.96 -12.01
CA ASN A 96 -12.42 -14.22 -10.64
C ASN A 96 -11.83 -12.98 -9.97
N ILE A 97 -11.86 -11.81 -10.63
CA ILE A 97 -11.38 -10.54 -10.10
C ILE A 97 -12.56 -9.68 -9.63
N PHE A 98 -12.49 -9.23 -8.37
CA PHE A 98 -13.51 -8.42 -7.72
C PHE A 98 -12.92 -7.10 -7.21
N TRP A 99 -13.65 -6.01 -7.36
CA TRP A 99 -13.24 -4.71 -6.81
C TRP A 99 -13.92 -4.46 -5.47
N ILE A 100 -13.11 -4.12 -4.47
CA ILE A 100 -13.56 -3.79 -3.12
C ILE A 100 -13.08 -2.38 -2.74
N ASN A 101 -13.85 -1.72 -1.90
CA ASN A 101 -13.51 -0.41 -1.32
C ASN A 101 -13.11 -0.51 0.15
N ASN A 102 -13.22 -1.71 0.74
CA ASN A 102 -12.89 -1.98 2.14
C ASN A 102 -12.53 -3.47 2.31
N LEU A 103 -11.44 -3.74 3.02
CA LEU A 103 -10.98 -5.09 3.37
C LEU A 103 -12.00 -5.88 4.21
N ASN A 104 -12.92 -5.21 4.92
CA ASN A 104 -13.98 -5.84 5.70
C ASN A 104 -14.97 -6.65 4.84
N LYS A 105 -15.01 -6.42 3.51
CA LYS A 105 -15.81 -7.23 2.58
C LYS A 105 -15.32 -8.68 2.49
N ILE A 106 -14.06 -8.94 2.82
CA ILE A 106 -13.47 -10.28 2.82
C ILE A 106 -13.74 -10.93 4.17
N LYS A 107 -14.67 -11.89 4.21
CA LYS A 107 -15.21 -12.44 5.47
C LYS A 107 -14.57 -13.75 5.92
N ASN A 108 -13.98 -14.52 5.01
CA ASN A 108 -13.48 -15.86 5.31
C ASN A 108 -12.35 -16.28 4.34
N GLY A 109 -11.66 -17.35 4.72
CA GLY A 109 -10.58 -17.96 3.94
C GLY A 109 -9.21 -17.31 4.21
N PRO A 110 -8.11 -18.05 4.00
CA PRO A 110 -6.76 -17.50 4.03
C PRO A 110 -6.59 -16.34 3.04
N ASN A 111 -5.75 -15.36 3.41
CA ASN A 111 -5.61 -14.12 2.67
C ASN A 111 -4.14 -13.82 2.38
N ILE A 112 -3.78 -13.68 1.11
CA ILE A 112 -2.47 -13.18 0.70
C ILE A 112 -2.65 -11.74 0.23
N PHE A 113 -2.09 -10.80 0.97
CA PHE A 113 -2.12 -9.38 0.65
C PHE A 113 -0.86 -8.99 -0.13
N LEU A 114 -1.03 -8.22 -1.19
CA LEU A 114 0.03 -7.64 -2.01
C LEU A 114 -0.04 -6.12 -1.89
N ALA A 115 1.06 -5.49 -1.51
CA ALA A 115 1.19 -4.06 -1.40
C ALA A 115 2.46 -3.62 -2.12
N ASN A 116 2.34 -3.26 -3.40
CA ASN A 116 3.45 -2.72 -4.19
C ASN A 116 3.28 -1.20 -4.32
N GLU A 117 4.22 -0.42 -3.77
CA GLU A 117 4.18 1.06 -3.82
C GLU A 117 2.81 1.59 -3.34
N PHE A 118 2.31 1.01 -2.25
CA PHE A 118 0.99 1.33 -1.68
C PHE A 118 1.12 2.18 -0.42
N PHE A 119 2.09 1.87 0.44
CA PHE A 119 2.20 2.51 1.75
C PHE A 119 2.95 3.83 1.67
N ASP A 120 3.89 4.01 0.72
CA ASP A 120 4.52 5.29 0.40
C ASP A 120 3.51 6.37 -0.04
N ALA A 121 2.41 5.97 -0.66
CA ALA A 121 1.35 6.87 -1.11
C ALA A 121 0.39 7.29 0.00
N LEU A 122 0.49 6.72 1.21
CA LEU A 122 -0.40 7.05 2.32
C LEU A 122 0.06 8.32 3.04
N SER A 123 -0.92 9.03 3.61
CA SER A 123 -0.66 10.29 4.31
C SER A 123 0.24 10.07 5.55
N ILE A 124 1.14 11.01 5.77
CA ILE A 124 2.04 11.05 6.93
C ILE A 124 1.84 12.34 7.73
N LYS A 125 2.17 12.26 9.02
CA LYS A 125 2.38 13.41 9.90
C LYS A 125 3.87 13.52 10.22
N GLN A 126 4.38 14.74 10.24
CA GLN A 126 5.76 15.03 10.61
C GLN A 126 5.83 15.62 12.02
N PHE A 127 6.73 15.09 12.84
CA PHE A 127 7.01 15.61 14.17
C PHE A 127 8.48 15.94 14.33
N LEU A 128 8.77 17.09 14.94
CA LEU A 128 10.12 17.58 15.17
C LEU A 128 10.36 17.73 16.66
N LYS A 129 11.52 17.28 17.12
CA LYS A 129 11.97 17.50 18.48
C LYS A 129 12.77 18.81 18.56
N LYS A 130 12.37 19.69 19.46
CA LYS A 130 13.09 20.92 19.80
C LYS A 130 13.25 20.99 21.31
N ASN A 131 14.48 20.85 21.79
CA ASN A 131 14.80 20.67 23.21
C ASN A 131 13.99 19.47 23.78
N GLU A 132 13.25 19.69 24.86
CA GLU A 132 12.41 18.67 25.52
C GLU A 132 10.99 18.54 24.93
N PHE A 133 10.66 19.30 23.88
CA PHE A 133 9.31 19.32 23.33
C PHE A 133 9.25 18.74 21.92
N TRP A 134 8.13 18.08 21.64
CA TRP A 134 7.76 17.66 20.29
C TRP A 134 6.79 18.67 19.67
N LEU A 135 6.97 18.94 18.39
CA LEU A 135 6.13 19.80 17.59
C LEU A 135 5.60 19.00 16.39
N GLU A 136 4.29 19.05 16.14
CA GLU A 136 3.66 18.56 14.91
C GLU A 136 3.78 19.63 13.83
N ARG A 137 4.35 19.29 12.68
CA ARG A 137 4.40 20.17 11.52
C ARG A 137 3.06 20.17 10.81
N LYS A 138 2.49 21.36 10.63
CA LYS A 138 1.22 21.60 9.95
C LYS A 138 1.42 22.52 8.76
N VAL A 139 0.45 22.51 7.86
CA VAL A 139 0.41 23.38 6.69
C VAL A 139 -0.72 24.38 6.85
N LYS A 140 -0.41 25.66 6.68
CA LYS A 140 -1.39 26.75 6.59
C LYS A 140 -1.49 27.18 5.12
N PHE A 141 -2.69 27.07 4.55
CA PHE A 141 -2.98 27.57 3.21
C PHE A 141 -3.42 29.04 3.28
N GLY A 142 -2.93 29.88 2.39
CA GLY A 142 -3.35 31.27 2.21
C GLY A 142 -3.73 31.52 0.74
N GLY A 143 -5.01 31.41 0.38
CA GLY A 143 -5.41 31.48 -1.03
C GLY A 143 -4.91 30.30 -1.86
N VAL A 144 -4.96 30.43 -3.20
CA VAL A 144 -4.86 29.29 -4.13
C VAL A 144 -3.42 28.77 -4.31
N ASN A 145 -2.39 29.61 -4.13
CA ASN A 145 -0.99 29.28 -4.47
C ASN A 145 0.00 29.50 -3.33
N TYR A 146 -0.46 29.58 -2.08
CA TYR A 146 0.45 29.82 -0.96
C TYR A 146 0.15 28.84 0.18
N ALA A 147 1.19 28.11 0.57
CA ALA A 147 1.17 27.17 1.67
C ALA A 147 2.46 27.33 2.46
N ASN A 148 2.34 27.48 3.78
CA ASN A 148 3.49 27.57 4.67
C ASN A 148 3.42 26.50 5.75
N PHE A 149 4.57 25.95 6.10
CA PHE A 149 4.70 25.12 7.28
C PHE A 149 4.70 25.96 8.55
N PHE A 150 4.06 25.44 9.60
CA PHE A 150 4.16 25.95 10.95
C PHE A 150 4.12 24.78 11.93
N ASP A 151 4.81 24.93 13.05
CA ASP A 151 5.01 23.84 14.01
C ASP A 151 4.16 24.10 15.27
N VAL A 152 3.39 23.10 15.70
CA VAL A 152 2.47 23.19 16.85
C VAL A 152 2.91 22.21 17.93
N LYS A 153 3.05 22.67 19.17
CA LYS A 153 3.42 21.81 20.30
C LYS A 153 2.44 20.66 20.46
N VAL A 154 2.98 19.45 20.62
CA VAL A 154 2.21 18.21 20.78
C VAL A 154 2.78 17.36 21.91
N GLU A 155 1.91 16.57 22.53
CA GLU A 155 2.31 15.55 23.48
C GLU A 155 2.53 14.23 22.75
N ILE A 156 3.79 13.88 22.47
CA ILE A 156 4.13 12.70 21.66
C ILE A 156 3.58 11.40 22.24
N LYS A 157 3.45 11.31 23.57
CA LYS A 157 2.87 10.16 24.27
C LYS A 157 1.42 9.86 23.84
N LYS A 158 0.64 10.89 23.48
CA LYS A 158 -0.72 10.69 22.94
C LYS A 158 -0.68 10.04 21.56
N ILE A 159 0.27 10.44 20.71
CA ILE A 159 0.48 9.85 19.38
C ILE A 159 0.95 8.40 19.52
N GLU A 160 1.94 8.14 20.39
CA GLU A 160 2.43 6.79 20.71
C GLU A 160 1.32 5.87 21.21
N LYS A 161 0.37 6.37 22.00
CA LYS A 161 -0.80 5.61 22.46
C LYS A 161 -1.73 5.24 21.30
N ILE A 162 -1.91 6.12 20.32
CA ILE A 162 -2.77 5.87 19.14
C ILE A 162 -2.14 4.79 18.25
N ILE A 163 -0.83 4.87 18.00
CA ILE A 163 -0.11 3.89 17.17
C ILE A 163 0.20 2.59 17.93
N GLY A 164 0.21 2.62 19.26
CA GLY A 164 0.46 1.46 20.11
C GLY A 164 1.94 1.09 20.27
N TYR A 165 2.87 2.00 19.97
CA TYR A 165 4.31 1.77 20.05
C TYR A 165 5.07 3.04 20.46
N LYS A 166 6.15 2.89 21.23
CA LYS A 166 7.02 3.99 21.68
C LYS A 166 8.06 4.31 20.61
N ILE A 167 7.72 5.23 19.72
CA ILE A 167 8.52 5.55 18.54
C ILE A 167 9.50 6.70 18.77
N SER A 168 9.28 7.53 19.79
CA SER A 168 10.05 8.78 20.00
C SER A 168 11.46 8.59 20.60
N LYS A 169 11.77 7.39 21.11
CA LYS A 169 13.05 7.11 21.78
C LYS A 169 14.21 7.26 20.79
N ASN A 170 15.22 8.04 21.17
CA ASN A 170 16.41 8.33 20.35
C ASN A 170 16.11 9.01 19.00
N GLN A 171 14.92 9.62 18.84
CA GLN A 171 14.53 10.34 17.63
C GLN A 171 14.53 11.85 17.87
N ASP A 172 14.89 12.59 16.82
CA ASP A 172 14.76 14.05 16.77
C ASP A 172 13.74 14.50 15.70
N PHE A 173 13.30 13.56 14.88
CA PHE A 173 12.34 13.74 13.81
C PHE A 173 11.53 12.44 13.66
N LEU A 174 10.25 12.54 13.32
CA LEU A 174 9.38 11.38 13.09
C LEU A 174 8.49 11.63 11.88
N GLU A 175 8.30 10.60 11.07
CA GLU A 175 7.25 10.50 10.06
C GLU A 175 6.34 9.34 10.41
N ILE A 176 5.07 9.63 10.66
CA ILE A 176 4.10 8.64 11.15
C ILE A 176 2.86 8.66 10.27
N SER A 177 2.49 7.51 9.73
CA SER A 177 1.20 7.33 9.04
C SER A 177 0.21 6.57 9.92
N GLU A 178 -0.84 7.25 10.36
CA GLU A 178 -1.95 6.59 11.07
C GLU A 178 -2.71 5.62 10.16
N ASP A 179 -2.76 5.90 8.85
CA ASP A 179 -3.46 5.07 7.88
C ASP A 179 -2.74 3.74 7.65
N VAL A 180 -1.40 3.76 7.56
CA VAL A 180 -0.58 2.54 7.56
C VAL A 180 -0.92 1.67 8.77
N MET A 181 -0.97 2.26 9.97
CA MET A 181 -1.29 1.52 11.20
C MET A 181 -2.70 0.92 11.18
N LYS A 182 -3.70 1.63 10.64
CA LYS A 182 -5.06 1.10 10.46
C LYS A 182 -5.08 -0.10 9.51
N TYR A 183 -4.37 -0.02 8.38
CA TYR A 183 -4.27 -1.14 7.44
C TYR A 183 -3.56 -2.33 8.07
N PHE A 184 -2.42 -2.13 8.72
CA PHE A 184 -1.71 -3.23 9.40
C PHE A 184 -2.57 -3.88 10.48
N LYS A 185 -3.34 -3.12 11.25
CA LYS A 185 -4.27 -3.69 12.23
C LYS A 185 -5.33 -4.58 11.57
N ILE A 186 -5.91 -4.15 10.45
CA ILE A 186 -6.92 -4.95 9.74
C ILE A 186 -6.30 -6.20 9.11
N ILE A 187 -5.15 -6.05 8.45
CA ILE A 187 -4.44 -7.13 7.75
C ILE A 187 -3.95 -8.18 8.74
N SER A 188 -3.25 -7.76 9.80
CA SER A 188 -2.77 -8.67 10.85
C SER A 188 -3.91 -9.44 11.52
N ASN A 189 -5.03 -8.78 11.84
CA ASN A 189 -6.21 -9.45 12.39
C ASN A 189 -6.77 -10.52 11.44
N LYS A 190 -6.78 -10.26 10.13
CA LYS A 190 -7.25 -11.24 9.13
C LYS A 190 -6.29 -12.41 8.99
N ILE A 191 -4.97 -12.16 8.95
CA ILE A 191 -3.95 -13.21 8.88
C ILE A 191 -4.00 -14.08 10.15
N ASN A 192 -4.05 -13.46 11.34
CA ASN A 192 -4.13 -14.19 12.60
C ASN A 192 -5.40 -15.05 12.71
N LYS A 193 -6.53 -14.56 12.19
CA LYS A 193 -7.81 -15.26 12.28
C LYS A 193 -8.00 -16.35 11.21
N PHE A 194 -7.52 -16.12 10.00
CA PHE A 194 -7.85 -16.96 8.84
C PHE A 194 -6.63 -17.57 8.14
N GLY A 195 -5.41 -17.25 8.58
CA GLY A 195 -4.17 -17.61 7.90
C GLY A 195 -3.88 -16.73 6.68
N GLY A 196 -2.71 -16.97 6.07
CA GLY A 196 -2.24 -16.25 4.90
C GLY A 196 -0.96 -15.46 5.16
N GLY A 197 -0.76 -14.37 4.42
CA GLY A 197 0.47 -13.59 4.46
C GLY A 197 0.33 -12.21 3.84
N LEU A 198 1.37 -11.39 3.98
CA LEU A 198 1.46 -10.05 3.41
C LEU A 198 2.82 -9.90 2.73
N LEU A 199 2.82 -9.51 1.46
CA LEU A 199 4.00 -9.09 0.72
C LEU A 199 3.94 -7.59 0.52
N ILE A 200 4.95 -6.89 1.05
CA ILE A 200 5.13 -5.44 0.89
C ILE A 200 6.38 -5.22 0.05
N ILE A 201 6.24 -4.45 -1.02
CA ILE A 201 7.35 -4.00 -1.86
C ILE A 201 7.20 -2.48 -1.93
N ASP A 202 8.07 -1.77 -1.23
CA ASP A 202 8.00 -0.32 -1.13
C ASP A 202 9.40 0.27 -0.96
N TYR A 203 9.55 1.55 -1.30
CA TYR A 203 10.79 2.26 -1.02
C TYR A 203 10.86 2.57 0.48
N GLY A 204 12.01 2.28 1.08
CA GLY A 204 12.18 2.46 2.51
C GLY A 204 13.65 2.45 2.90
N TYR A 205 13.86 2.60 4.19
CA TYR A 205 15.18 2.62 4.81
C TYR A 205 15.17 1.61 5.97
N ILE A 206 16.32 1.01 6.25
CA ILE A 206 16.49 0.00 7.31
C ILE A 206 16.93 0.68 8.61
N GLU A 207 17.47 1.90 8.50
CA GLU A 207 17.93 2.69 9.63
C GLU A 207 16.79 2.96 10.63
N GLU A 208 17.06 2.77 11.92
CA GLU A 208 16.08 3.07 12.97
C GLU A 208 15.82 4.58 13.09
N LYS A 209 16.81 5.42 12.79
CA LYS A 209 16.70 6.88 12.87
C LYS A 209 15.87 7.40 11.70
N MET A 210 14.75 8.03 12.02
CA MET A 210 13.87 8.60 11.00
C MET A 210 14.44 9.90 10.44
N LYS A 211 14.17 10.15 9.16
CA LYS A 211 14.58 11.35 8.41
C LYS A 211 13.41 11.85 7.56
N ASN A 212 13.45 13.10 7.14
CA ASN A 212 12.43 13.66 6.26
C ASN A 212 12.48 12.97 4.89
N THR A 213 11.43 12.22 4.55
CA THR A 213 11.32 11.51 3.27
C THR A 213 10.25 12.10 2.35
N LEU A 214 9.42 13.03 2.84
CA LEU A 214 8.40 13.67 2.02
C LEU A 214 9.03 14.42 0.82
N ARG A 215 8.60 14.05 -0.39
CA ARG A 215 9.06 14.65 -1.64
C ARG A 215 7.87 15.00 -2.53
N GLY A 216 7.94 16.16 -3.20
CA GLY A 216 7.13 16.46 -4.36
C GLY A 216 7.86 16.00 -5.62
N ILE A 217 7.15 15.36 -6.55
CA ILE A 217 7.69 15.02 -7.87
C ILE A 217 6.70 15.53 -8.91
N GLN A 218 7.21 16.26 -9.91
CA GLN A 218 6.43 16.73 -11.04
C GLN A 218 7.28 16.63 -12.32
N ASN A 219 6.72 16.07 -13.39
CA ASN A 219 7.42 15.92 -14.68
C ASN A 219 8.82 15.27 -14.53
N HIS A 220 8.93 14.22 -13.72
CA HIS A 220 10.17 13.52 -13.40
C HIS A 220 11.26 14.38 -12.71
N LYS A 221 10.89 15.46 -12.02
CA LYS A 221 11.79 16.31 -11.23
C LYS A 221 11.28 16.50 -9.81
N ILE A 222 12.20 16.63 -8.84
CA ILE A 222 11.88 16.98 -7.45
C ILE A 222 11.46 18.46 -7.41
N VAL A 223 10.36 18.74 -6.71
CA VAL A 223 9.82 20.09 -6.46
C VAL A 223 9.68 20.39 -4.98
#